data_AF-A0A444J950-F1
#
_entry.id   AF-A0A444J950-F1
#
_cell.length_a   1.000
_cell.length_b   1.000
_cell.length_c   1.000
_cell.angle_alpha   90.00
_cell.angle_beta   90.00
_cell.angle_gamma   90.00
#
_symmetry.space_group_name_H-M   'P 1'
#
loop_
_entity.id
_entity.type
_entity.pdbx_description
1 polymer ?
#
loop_
_entity_poly.entity_id
_entity_poly.type
_entity_poly.pdbx_seq_one_letter_code
_entity_poly.pdbx_strand_id
1 'polypeptide(L)'
;QLQEKGGEFGATTGRRRRCGWLDMVVANDAVRLNGLTGLAITKLDVLSGQPVLKVGTHYEVEGQRYDCMPGNIRKTALAQPVYDEMAGWDEDITAVRDFDDLPQQARDYVKRIEDMSGVAPVIVSVGPDRAETLLLRNPFEK
;
A
#
# COMPACT_ATOMS: atom_id res chain seq x y z
N GLN A 1 -16.46 -1.34 -1.05
CA GLN A 1 -15.95 -0.27 -1.94
C GLN A 1 -14.59 -0.62 -2.53
N LEU A 2 -13.49 -0.73 -1.73
CA LEU A 2 -12.16 -1.09 -2.25
C LEU A 2 -12.13 -2.38 -3.10
N GLN A 3 -12.84 -3.42 -2.65
CA GLN A 3 -12.97 -4.69 -3.38
C GLN A 3 -13.54 -4.53 -4.79
N GLU A 4 -14.59 -3.73 -4.94
CA GLU A 4 -15.27 -3.53 -6.23
C GLU A 4 -14.44 -2.61 -7.13
N LYS A 5 -13.97 -1.48 -6.59
CA LYS A 5 -13.15 -0.52 -7.33
C LYS A 5 -11.83 -1.13 -7.80
N GLY A 6 -11.20 -1.97 -6.98
CA GLY A 6 -9.96 -2.66 -7.34
C GLY A 6 -10.12 -3.92 -8.18
N GLY A 7 -11.35 -4.31 -8.55
CA GLY A 7 -11.60 -5.55 -9.30
C GLY A 7 -11.12 -6.81 -8.56
N GLU A 8 -11.28 -6.85 -7.24
CA GLU A 8 -10.70 -7.89 -6.38
C GLU A 8 -11.50 -9.19 -6.37
N PHE A 9 -11.55 -9.84 -7.53
CA PHE A 9 -12.23 -11.10 -7.78
C PHE A 9 -11.27 -12.10 -8.45
N GLY A 10 -11.44 -13.38 -8.13
CA GLY A 10 -10.71 -14.45 -8.78
C GLY A 10 -11.05 -14.50 -10.27
N ALA A 11 -10.04 -14.46 -11.14
CA ALA A 11 -10.23 -14.37 -12.59
C ALA A 11 -11.12 -15.49 -13.17
N THR A 12 -11.00 -16.71 -12.65
CA THR A 12 -11.78 -17.86 -13.13
C THR A 12 -13.07 -18.06 -12.33
N THR A 13 -13.00 -17.92 -11.01
CA THR A 13 -14.11 -18.32 -10.11
C THR A 13 -15.09 -17.18 -9.84
N GLY A 14 -14.72 -15.93 -10.12
CA GLY A 14 -15.46 -14.75 -9.70
C GLY A 14 -15.52 -14.57 -8.17
N ARG A 15 -14.80 -15.40 -7.40
CA ARG A 15 -14.86 -15.33 -5.94
C ARG A 15 -14.17 -14.05 -5.46
N ARG A 16 -14.88 -13.27 -4.64
CA ARG A 16 -14.37 -12.04 -4.03
C ARG A 16 -13.16 -12.33 -3.13
N ARG A 17 -12.06 -11.59 -3.31
CA ARG A 17 -10.88 -11.63 -2.43
C ARG A 17 -11.13 -10.81 -1.17
N ARG A 18 -10.48 -11.17 -0.06
CA ARG A 18 -10.50 -10.34 1.15
C ARG A 18 -9.61 -9.12 0.93
N CYS A 19 -10.09 -7.94 1.32
CA CYS A 19 -9.30 -6.71 1.31
C CYS A 19 -9.15 -6.19 2.73
N GLY A 20 -8.03 -5.50 2.95
CA GLY A 20 -7.72 -4.77 4.15
C GLY A 20 -6.90 -3.53 3.79
N TRP A 21 -6.55 -2.76 4.81
CA TRP A 21 -5.63 -1.64 4.66
C TRP A 21 -4.19 -2.12 4.41
N LEU A 22 -3.33 -1.21 3.95
CA LEU A 22 -1.92 -1.49 3.80
C LEU A 22 -1.30 -1.85 5.15
N ASP A 23 -0.54 -2.93 5.17
CA ASP A 23 0.10 -3.46 6.37
C ASP A 23 1.62 -3.30 6.27
N MET A 24 2.16 -2.35 7.04
CA MET A 24 3.59 -2.06 7.00
C MET A 24 4.42 -3.07 7.79
N VAL A 25 3.83 -3.87 8.68
CA VAL A 25 4.55 -4.97 9.33
C VAL A 25 4.95 -6.00 8.26
N VAL A 26 3.99 -6.37 7.41
CA VAL A 26 4.22 -7.31 6.31
C VAL A 26 5.12 -6.70 5.23
N ALA A 27 4.91 -5.43 4.87
CA ALA A 27 5.74 -4.75 3.88
C ALA A 27 7.21 -4.64 4.33
N ASN A 28 7.45 -4.31 5.61
CA ASN A 28 8.80 -4.19 6.15
C ASN A 28 9.49 -5.54 6.29
N ASP A 29 8.76 -6.61 6.63
CA ASP A 29 9.29 -7.97 6.54
C ASP A 29 9.69 -8.32 5.10
N ALA A 30 8.89 -7.94 4.10
CA ALA A 30 9.24 -8.15 2.69
C ALA A 30 10.50 -7.36 2.28
N VAL A 31 10.63 -6.09 2.68
CA VAL A 31 11.83 -5.28 2.45
C VAL A 31 13.07 -5.97 3.04
N ARG A 32 13.01 -6.34 4.31
CA ARG A 32 14.14 -6.94 5.03
C ARG A 32 14.54 -8.31 4.49
N LEU A 33 13.58 -9.16 4.14
CA LEU A 33 13.84 -10.53 3.70
C LEU A 33 14.32 -10.61 2.25
N ASN A 34 13.88 -9.69 1.39
CA ASN A 34 14.21 -9.72 -0.04
C ASN A 34 15.27 -8.68 -0.45
N GLY A 35 15.67 -7.78 0.45
CA GLY A 35 16.63 -6.72 0.15
C GLY A 35 16.10 -5.75 -0.90
N LEU A 36 14.84 -5.33 -0.78
CA LEU A 36 14.19 -4.48 -1.77
C LEU A 36 14.90 -3.12 -1.90
N THR A 37 15.22 -2.71 -3.12
CA THR A 37 15.91 -1.44 -3.43
C THR A 37 14.99 -0.35 -4.00
N GLY A 38 13.72 -0.69 -4.21
CA GLY A 38 12.69 0.19 -4.73
C GLY A 38 11.30 -0.45 -4.60
N LEU A 39 10.27 0.38 -4.46
CA LEU A 39 8.87 -0.04 -4.40
C LEU A 39 8.14 0.29 -5.70
N ALA A 40 7.32 -0.64 -6.16
CA ALA A 40 6.26 -0.37 -7.13
C ALA A 40 4.93 -0.31 -6.37
N ILE A 41 4.38 0.88 -6.20
CA ILE A 41 3.08 1.09 -5.54
C ILE A 41 2.01 1.04 -6.61
N THR A 42 1.07 0.12 -6.49
CA THR A 42 0.04 -0.12 -7.51
C THR A 42 -1.35 0.15 -6.97
N LYS A 43 -2.30 0.42 -7.88
CA LYS A 43 -3.72 0.61 -7.54
C LYS A 43 -3.94 1.79 -6.59
N LEU A 44 -3.15 2.86 -6.71
CA LEU A 44 -3.34 4.06 -5.89
C LEU A 44 -4.72 4.69 -6.14
N ASP A 45 -5.21 4.61 -7.39
CA ASP A 45 -6.52 5.07 -7.83
C ASP A 45 -7.68 4.42 -7.07
N VAL A 46 -7.51 3.17 -6.60
CA VAL A 46 -8.53 2.46 -5.82
C VAL A 46 -8.80 3.16 -4.48
N LEU A 47 -7.87 3.98 -4.00
CA LEU A 47 -8.01 4.75 -2.77
C LEU A 47 -8.73 6.10 -2.97
N SER A 48 -8.84 6.63 -4.20
CA SER A 48 -9.61 7.87 -4.44
C SER A 48 -11.07 7.72 -3.99
N GLY A 49 -11.62 8.77 -3.36
CA GLY A 49 -12.95 8.81 -2.76
C GLY A 49 -13.02 8.23 -1.34
N GLN A 50 -11.87 7.92 -0.71
CA GLN A 50 -11.79 7.59 0.71
C GLN A 50 -11.44 8.86 1.50
N PRO A 51 -12.24 9.30 2.47
CA PRO A 51 -11.92 10.48 3.27
C PRO A 51 -10.75 10.25 4.24
N VAL A 52 -10.62 9.01 4.73
CA VAL A 52 -9.58 8.60 5.68
C VAL A 52 -8.97 7.29 5.20
N LEU A 53 -7.65 7.26 5.12
CA LEU A 53 -6.86 6.07 4.85
C LEU A 53 -6.23 5.58 6.15
N LYS A 54 -6.07 4.26 6.27
CA LYS A 54 -5.39 3.65 7.40
C LYS A 54 -4.16 2.88 6.93
N VAL A 55 -3.13 2.89 7.76
CA VAL A 55 -1.90 2.12 7.53
C VAL A 55 -1.57 1.35 8.80
N GLY A 56 -1.52 0.02 8.71
CA GLY A 56 -1.18 -0.85 9.83
C GLY A 56 0.30 -0.67 10.17
N THR A 57 0.61 -0.15 11.35
CA THR A 57 1.98 0.23 11.73
C THR A 57 2.68 -0.84 12.57
N HIS A 58 1.92 -1.52 13.41
CA HIS A 58 2.38 -2.63 14.24
C HIS A 58 1.19 -3.51 14.62
N TYR A 59 1.47 -4.68 15.17
CA TYR A 59 0.46 -5.49 15.82
C TYR A 59 0.58 -5.38 17.34
N GLU A 60 -0.56 -5.48 18.01
CA GLU A 60 -0.63 -5.82 19.43
C GLU A 60 -1.08 -7.28 19.56
N VAL A 61 -0.32 -8.05 20.33
CA VAL A 61 -0.64 -9.44 20.67
C VAL A 61 -0.50 -9.58 22.17
N GLU A 62 -1.61 -9.84 22.87
CA GLU A 62 -1.60 -10.05 24.33
C GLU A 62 -0.96 -8.87 25.10
N GLY A 63 -1.19 -7.64 24.64
CA GLY A 63 -0.65 -6.42 25.24
C GLY A 63 0.82 -6.14 24.90
N GLN A 64 1.44 -6.91 24.01
CA GLN A 64 2.79 -6.68 23.52
C GLN A 64 2.78 -6.16 22.09
N ARG A 65 3.63 -5.16 21.81
CA ARG A 65 3.86 -4.62 20.47
C ARG A 65 4.76 -5.55 19.65
N TYR A 66 4.39 -5.75 18.39
CA TYR A 66 5.15 -6.50 17.39
C TYR A 66 5.32 -5.65 16.12
N ASP A 67 6.56 -5.33 15.78
CA ASP A 67 6.94 -4.62 14.55
C ASP A 67 7.31 -5.57 13.38
N CYS A 68 7.23 -6.89 13.61
CA CYS A 68 7.36 -7.95 12.60
C CYS A 68 6.28 -9.01 12.83
N MET A 69 6.01 -9.84 11.81
CA MET A 69 5.03 -10.92 11.94
C MET A 69 5.44 -11.87 13.08
N PRO A 70 4.53 -12.20 14.04
CA PRO A 70 4.85 -13.17 15.08
C PRO A 70 5.27 -14.51 14.48
N GLY A 71 6.39 -15.07 14.94
CA GLY A 71 6.90 -16.37 14.45
C GLY A 71 6.05 -17.58 14.80
N ASN A 72 4.91 -17.41 15.48
CA ASN A 72 4.00 -18.47 15.88
C ASN A 72 2.59 -18.16 15.35
N ILE A 73 2.03 -19.08 14.57
CA ILE A 73 0.70 -18.92 13.96
C ILE A 73 -0.44 -18.70 14.96
N ARG A 74 -0.34 -19.24 16.19
CA ARG A 74 -1.33 -19.00 17.25
C ARG A 74 -1.28 -17.56 17.74
N LYS A 75 -0.08 -16.96 17.80
CA LYS A 75 0.08 -15.53 18.13
C LYS A 75 -0.37 -14.64 16.98
N THR A 76 -0.05 -15.00 15.73
CA THR A 76 -0.54 -14.30 14.54
C THR A 76 -2.07 -14.24 14.49
N ALA A 77 -2.75 -15.34 14.88
CA ALA A 77 -4.21 -15.37 14.94
C ALA A 77 -4.83 -14.42 15.97
N LEU A 78 -4.06 -13.98 16.97
CA LEU A 78 -4.46 -13.03 18.00
C LEU A 78 -4.01 -11.60 17.69
N ALA A 79 -3.27 -11.38 16.60
CA ALA A 79 -2.71 -10.09 16.25
C ALA A 79 -3.80 -9.07 15.94
N GLN A 80 -3.77 -7.96 16.65
CA GLN A 80 -4.63 -6.81 16.43
C GLN A 80 -3.81 -5.71 15.74
N PRO A 81 -4.15 -5.32 14.51
CA PRO A 81 -3.45 -4.24 13.82
C PRO A 81 -3.77 -2.90 14.47
N VAL A 82 -2.70 -2.16 14.79
CA VAL A 82 -2.78 -0.76 15.18
C VAL A 82 -2.54 0.09 13.94
N TYR A 83 -3.41 1.08 13.75
CA TYR A 83 -3.43 1.90 12.54
C TYR A 83 -3.04 3.35 12.85
N ASP A 84 -2.24 3.91 11.95
CA ASP A 84 -2.20 5.36 11.77
C ASP A 84 -3.27 5.76 10.75
N GLU A 85 -3.91 6.90 10.97
CA GLU A 85 -4.88 7.48 10.04
C GLU A 85 -4.24 8.62 9.26
N MET A 86 -4.61 8.73 7.99
CA MET A 86 -4.19 9.79 7.08
C MET A 86 -5.41 10.34 6.36
N ALA A 87 -5.38 11.63 6.03
CA ALA A 87 -6.37 12.20 5.12
C ALA A 87 -6.26 11.52 3.76
N GLY A 88 -7.40 11.10 3.20
CA GLY A 88 -7.46 10.65 1.82
C GLY A 88 -7.78 11.80 0.87
N TRP A 89 -8.23 11.46 -0.34
CA TRP A 89 -8.53 12.39 -1.42
C TRP A 89 -9.75 11.92 -2.20
N ASP A 90 -10.46 12.84 -2.83
CA ASP A 90 -11.68 12.55 -3.61
C ASP A 90 -11.40 12.53 -5.12
N GLU A 91 -10.32 13.19 -5.55
CA GLU A 91 -9.95 13.40 -6.94
C GLU A 91 -9.68 12.07 -7.69
N ASP A 92 -10.15 12.00 -8.93
CA ASP A 92 -9.76 10.94 -9.86
C ASP A 92 -8.34 11.20 -10.35
N ILE A 93 -7.46 10.23 -10.13
CA ILE A 93 -6.04 10.30 -10.49
C ILE A 93 -5.68 9.44 -11.71
N THR A 94 -6.64 8.76 -12.33
CA THR A 94 -6.39 7.83 -13.45
C THR A 94 -5.78 8.50 -14.68
N ALA A 95 -6.04 9.79 -14.87
CA ALA A 95 -5.48 10.59 -15.96
C ALA A 95 -4.11 11.23 -15.64
N VAL A 96 -3.62 11.13 -14.40
CA VAL A 96 -2.36 11.77 -13.98
C VAL A 96 -1.16 11.10 -14.66
N ARG A 97 -0.22 11.91 -15.16
CA ARG A 97 0.98 11.43 -15.88
C ARG A 97 2.31 11.90 -15.29
N ASP A 98 2.25 12.79 -14.29
CA ASP A 98 3.40 13.20 -13.49
C ASP A 98 3.09 12.98 -12.01
N PHE A 99 4.10 12.61 -11.21
CA PHE A 99 3.91 12.40 -9.78
C PHE A 99 3.55 13.70 -9.06
N ASP A 100 4.05 14.84 -9.52
CA ASP A 100 3.80 16.14 -8.90
C ASP A 100 2.40 16.70 -9.16
N ASP A 101 1.70 16.14 -10.16
CA ASP A 101 0.31 16.46 -10.48
C ASP A 101 -0.71 15.68 -9.61
N LEU A 102 -0.23 14.75 -8.77
CA LEU A 102 -1.09 14.04 -7.82
C LEU A 102 -1.61 15.00 -6.73
N PRO A 103 -2.82 14.75 -6.18
CA PRO A 103 -3.29 15.42 -4.99
C PRO A 103 -2.26 15.31 -3.85
N GLN A 104 -2.15 16.36 -3.05
CA GLN A 104 -1.15 16.40 -1.97
C GLN A 104 -1.27 15.20 -1.04
N GLN A 105 -2.49 14.80 -0.68
CA GLN A 105 -2.76 13.67 0.20
C GLN A 105 -2.32 12.33 -0.41
N ALA A 106 -2.40 12.18 -1.73
CA ALA A 106 -1.90 10.99 -2.42
C ALA A 106 -0.37 10.93 -2.39
N ARG A 107 0.30 12.07 -2.60
CA ARG A 107 1.76 12.17 -2.46
C ARG A 107 2.21 11.93 -1.02
N ASP A 108 1.50 12.48 -0.04
CA ASP A 108 1.77 12.27 1.39
C ASP A 108 1.61 10.80 1.78
N TYR A 109 0.61 10.10 1.24
CA TYR A 109 0.42 8.67 1.45
C TYR A 109 1.60 7.85 0.90
N VAL A 110 2.04 8.14 -0.33
CA VAL A 110 3.22 7.51 -0.92
C VAL A 110 4.48 7.81 -0.11
N LYS A 111 4.64 9.06 0.34
CA LYS A 111 5.76 9.48 1.17
C LYS A 111 5.77 8.77 2.53
N ARG A 112 4.60 8.57 3.14
CA ARG A 112 4.48 7.81 4.40
C ARG A 112 4.94 6.37 4.25
N ILE A 113 4.61 5.73 3.13
CA ILE A 113 5.06 4.35 2.83
C ILE A 113 6.59 4.32 2.70
N GLU A 114 7.18 5.28 1.99
CA GLU A 114 8.64 5.43 1.90
C GLU A 114 9.27 5.60 3.28
N ASP A 115 8.77 6.52 4.10
CA ASP A 115 9.34 6.82 5.42
C ASP A 115 9.27 5.62 6.36
N MET A 116 8.19 4.82 6.29
CA MET A 116 7.99 3.64 7.13
C MET A 116 8.80 2.42 6.65
N SER A 117 9.03 2.30 5.35
CA SER A 117 9.77 1.18 4.76
C SER A 117 11.26 1.43 4.63
N GLY A 118 11.68 2.69 4.59
CA GLY A 118 13.04 3.09 4.25
C GLY A 118 13.41 2.81 2.78
N VAL A 119 12.43 2.52 1.92
CA VAL A 119 12.65 2.17 0.51
C VAL A 119 11.86 3.12 -0.39
N ALA A 120 12.57 3.77 -1.32
CA ALA A 120 11.99 4.74 -2.22
C ALA A 120 11.00 4.10 -3.22
N PRO A 121 9.86 4.74 -3.52
CA PRO A 121 9.03 4.36 -4.64
C PRO A 121 9.77 4.65 -5.94
N VAL A 122 9.87 3.64 -6.81
CA VAL A 122 10.44 3.79 -8.16
C VAL A 122 9.35 3.87 -9.21
N ILE A 123 8.19 3.26 -8.93
CA ILE A 123 7.02 3.21 -9.79
C ILE A 123 5.76 3.47 -8.95
N VAL A 124 4.85 4.28 -9.46
CA VAL A 124 3.49 4.45 -8.92
C VAL A 124 2.48 4.23 -10.05
N SER A 125 1.53 3.31 -9.88
CA SER A 125 0.45 3.06 -10.84
C SER A 125 -0.86 3.66 -10.33
N VAL A 126 -1.51 4.42 -11.23
CA VAL A 126 -2.78 5.13 -11.01
C VAL A 126 -3.92 4.55 -11.84
N GLY A 127 -3.75 3.34 -12.36
CA GLY A 127 -4.77 2.63 -13.12
C GLY A 127 -4.27 1.30 -13.71
N PRO A 128 -5.17 0.51 -14.32
CA PRO A 128 -4.86 -0.81 -14.87
C PRO A 128 -4.02 -0.78 -16.15
N ASP A 129 -4.05 0.30 -16.93
CA ASP A 129 -3.35 0.38 -18.21
C ASP A 129 -1.86 0.69 -18.02
N ARG A 130 -1.04 0.19 -18.95
CA ARG A 130 0.41 0.43 -18.94
C ARG A 130 0.78 1.91 -18.96
N ALA A 131 -0.02 2.73 -19.65
CA ALA A 131 0.19 4.18 -19.73
C ALA A 131 -0.16 4.92 -18.42
N GLU A 132 -0.82 4.26 -17.48
CA GLU A 132 -1.20 4.79 -16.16
C GLU A 132 -0.13 4.46 -15.10
N THR A 133 1.13 4.44 -15.53
CA THR A 133 2.31 4.14 -14.71
C THR A 133 3.23 5.36 -14.69
N LEU A 134 3.44 5.91 -13.50
CA LEU A 134 4.38 6.98 -13.21
C LEU A 134 5.74 6.37 -12.88
N LEU A 135 6.76 6.67 -13.68
CA LEU A 135 8.14 6.21 -13.46
C LEU A 135 8.91 7.30 -12.71
N LEU A 136 9.16 7.11 -11.42
CA LEU A 136 9.91 8.08 -10.60
C LEU A 136 11.42 7.90 -10.76
N ARG A 137 11.86 6.65 -10.86
CA ARG A 137 13.26 6.29 -11.14
C ARG A 137 13.30 5.08 -12.04
N ASN A 138 14.11 5.12 -13.09
CA ASN A 138 14.31 3.96 -13.96
C ASN A 138 15.10 2.86 -13.21
N PRO A 139 14.50 1.67 -12.93
CA PRO A 139 15.19 0.61 -12.20
C PRO A 139 16.31 -0.07 -12.99
N PHE A 140 16.44 0.22 -14.28
CA PHE A 140 17.51 -0.30 -15.15
C PHE A 140 18.66 0.68 -15.35
N GLU A 141 18.51 1.92 -14.91
CA GLU A 141 19.60 2.89 -14.88
C GLU A 141 20.40 2.74 -13.59
N LYS A 142 21.71 2.90 -13.70
CA LYS A 142 22.66 2.73 -12.61
C LYS A 142 22.90 4.03 -11.87
#